data_AF-A0A9X6ACA2-F1
#
_entry.id   AF-A0A9X6ACA2-F1
#
_cell.length_a   1.000
_cell.length_b   1.000
_cell.length_c   1.000
_cell.angle_alpha   90.00
_cell.angle_beta   90.00
_cell.angle_gamma   90.00
#
_symmetry.space_group_name_H-M   'P 1'
#
loop_
_entity.id
_entity.type
_entity.pdbx_description
1 polymer ?
#
loop_
_entity_poly.entity_id
_entity_poly.type
_entity_poly.pdbx_seq_one_letter_code
_entity_poly.pdbx_strand_id
1 'polypeptide(L)'
;GERAGCLVGFGSQCSIRPARFVVWLSRANRTFWAAEHAERLTVHLLRRDQHRLARLFGGETGDHADKFADVPWHPGPGGSPVLDEVPA
;
A
#
# COMPACT_ATOMS: atom_id res chain seq x y z
N GLY A 1 -4.08 0.05 -14.75
CA GLY A 1 -4.64 -0.51 -13.52
C GLY A 1 -5.13 0.62 -12.63
N GLU A 2 -6.07 0.32 -11.73
CA GLU A 2 -6.53 1.27 -10.70
C GLU A 2 -5.44 1.43 -9.61
N ARG A 3 -5.20 2.66 -9.16
CA ARG A 3 -4.30 2.93 -8.03
C ARG A 3 -5.09 2.85 -6.73
N ALA A 4 -4.65 2.01 -5.81
CA ALA A 4 -5.19 1.93 -4.47
C ALA A 4 -4.06 1.65 -3.47
N GLY A 5 -4.30 1.96 -2.21
CA GLY A 5 -3.37 1.69 -1.13
C GLY A 5 -4.08 1.80 0.21
N CYS A 6 -3.62 1.06 1.21
CA CYS A 6 -4.11 1.17 2.57
C CYS A 6 -3.03 0.89 3.60
N LEU A 7 -3.26 1.32 4.83
CA LEU A 7 -2.46 0.89 5.97
C LEU A 7 -2.78 -0.58 6.27
N VAL A 8 -1.76 -1.41 6.37
CA VAL A 8 -1.88 -2.81 6.77
C VAL A 8 -1.31 -3.00 8.18
N GLY A 9 -2.12 -3.55 9.08
CA GLY A 9 -1.66 -3.97 10.41
C GLY A 9 -1.19 -5.42 10.46
N PHE A 10 -1.55 -6.23 9.45
CA PHE A 10 -1.23 -7.65 9.37
C PHE A 10 -0.48 -7.94 8.07
N GLY A 11 0.79 -8.30 8.21
CA GLY A 11 1.65 -8.78 7.13
C GLY A 11 2.87 -9.48 7.72
N SER A 12 3.49 -10.37 6.94
CA SER A 12 4.67 -11.09 7.40
C SER A 12 5.52 -11.61 6.24
N GLN A 13 6.81 -11.81 6.48
CA GLN A 13 7.61 -12.68 5.65
C GLN A 13 7.05 -14.11 5.74
N CYS A 14 6.76 -14.73 4.60
CA CYS A 14 6.18 -16.08 4.54
C CYS A 14 7.10 -17.09 3.82
N SER A 15 8.27 -16.66 3.35
CA SER A 15 9.30 -17.56 2.82
C SER A 15 10.68 -16.89 2.82
N ILE A 16 11.73 -17.71 2.94
CA ILE A 16 13.14 -17.27 2.87
C ILE A 16 13.68 -17.45 1.45
N ARG A 17 13.43 -18.61 0.82
CA ARG A 17 13.85 -18.91 -0.55
C ARG A 17 12.75 -19.67 -1.31
N PRO A 18 12.17 -19.06 -2.37
CA PRO A 18 12.33 -17.66 -2.77
C PRO A 18 11.78 -16.72 -1.67
N ALA A 19 12.29 -15.48 -1.61
CA ALA A 19 11.76 -14.49 -0.67
C ALA A 19 10.28 -14.21 -0.99
N ARG A 20 9.41 -14.32 0.02
CA ARG A 20 7.98 -14.01 -0.11
C ARG A 20 7.47 -13.23 1.10
N PHE A 21 6.54 -12.34 0.84
CA PHE A 21 5.85 -11.54 1.83
C PHE A 21 4.34 -11.65 1.61
N VAL A 22 3.58 -11.76 2.68
CA VAL A 22 2.12 -11.78 2.65
C VAL A 22 1.57 -10.52 3.30
N VAL A 23 0.54 -9.94 2.68
CA VAL A 23 -0.29 -8.89 3.26
C VAL A 23 -1.72 -9.42 3.38
N TRP A 24 -2.32 -9.28 4.56
CA TRP A 24 -3.72 -9.66 4.75
C TRP A 24 -4.62 -8.44 4.62
N LEU A 25 -5.42 -8.42 3.56
CA LEU A 25 -6.34 -7.34 3.25
C LEU A 25 -7.77 -7.75 3.62
N SER A 26 -8.48 -6.87 4.33
CA SER A 26 -9.92 -7.03 4.53
C SER A 26 -10.64 -6.89 3.20
N ARG A 27 -11.58 -7.79 2.90
CA ARG A 27 -12.45 -7.69 1.71
C ARG A 27 -13.32 -6.43 1.68
N ALA A 28 -13.52 -5.79 2.84
CA ALA A 28 -14.20 -4.51 2.93
C ALA A 28 -13.34 -3.31 2.49
N ASN A 29 -12.02 -3.49 2.31
CA ASN A 29 -11.12 -2.42 1.89
C ASN A 29 -11.13 -2.29 0.36
N ARG A 30 -11.31 -1.08 -0.18
CA ARG A 30 -11.21 -0.84 -1.63
C ARG A 30 -9.90 -1.38 -2.23
N THR A 31 -8.81 -1.31 -1.48
CA THR A 31 -7.49 -1.81 -1.89
C THR A 31 -7.49 -3.32 -2.14
N PHE A 32 -8.36 -4.09 -1.47
CA PHE A 32 -8.51 -5.53 -1.73
C PHE A 32 -8.93 -5.80 -3.18
N TRP A 33 -9.93 -5.08 -3.69
CA TRP A 33 -10.44 -5.27 -5.04
C TRP A 33 -9.43 -4.87 -6.12
N ALA A 34 -8.68 -3.79 -5.88
CA ALA A 34 -7.57 -3.41 -6.74
C ALA A 34 -6.44 -4.46 -6.71
N ALA A 35 -6.13 -4.99 -5.52
CA ALA A 35 -5.07 -5.98 -5.34
C ALA A 35 -5.40 -7.33 -5.99
N GLU A 36 -6.67 -7.75 -6.04
CA GLU A 36 -7.09 -8.99 -6.73
C GLU A 36 -6.70 -9.01 -8.22
N HIS A 37 -6.64 -7.83 -8.85
CA HIS A 37 -6.34 -7.68 -10.27
C HIS A 37 -4.93 -7.13 -10.53
N ALA A 38 -4.14 -6.92 -9.48
CA ALA A 38 -2.80 -6.35 -9.58
C ALA A 38 -1.76 -7.46 -9.78
N GLU A 39 -0.85 -7.27 -10.74
CA GLU A 39 0.31 -8.16 -10.90
C GLU A 39 1.34 -8.00 -9.78
N ARG A 40 1.35 -6.83 -9.11
CA ARG A 40 2.37 -6.43 -8.14
C ARG A 40 1.75 -5.62 -7.01
N LEU A 41 2.29 -5.81 -5.81
CA LEU A 41 1.99 -5.02 -4.63
C LEU A 41 3.28 -4.34 -4.14
N THR A 42 3.22 -3.02 -3.92
CA THR A 42 4.28 -2.28 -3.24
C THR A 42 3.96 -2.20 -1.76
N VAL A 43 4.91 -2.61 -0.93
CA VAL A 43 4.78 -2.57 0.53
C VAL A 43 5.79 -1.57 1.07
N HIS A 44 5.30 -0.60 1.84
CA HIS A 44 6.12 0.43 2.47
C HIS A 44 6.20 0.18 3.97
N LEU A 45 7.40 0.29 4.55
CA LEU A 45 7.59 0.27 6.00
C LEU A 45 7.59 1.71 6.52
N LEU A 46 6.54 2.07 7.25
CA LEU A 46 6.44 3.38 7.87
C LEU A 46 7.35 3.48 9.09
N ARG A 47 8.07 4.59 9.21
CA ARG A 47 8.76 4.98 10.45
C ARG A 47 7.75 5.41 11.50
N ARG A 48 8.18 5.37 12.76
CA ARG A 48 7.37 5.73 13.93
C ARG A 48 6.78 7.16 13.84
N ASP A 49 7.48 8.09 13.21
CA ASP A 49 7.08 9.50 13.06
C ASP A 49 6.10 9.75 11.90
N GLN A 50 5.85 8.77 11.02
CA GLN A 50 5.03 8.93 9.82
C GLN A 50 3.53 8.78 10.06
N HIS A 51 3.03 9.41 11.12
CA HIS A 51 1.63 9.34 11.54
C HIS A 51 0.66 9.92 10.51
N ARG A 52 1.09 10.90 9.70
CA ARG A 52 0.27 11.49 8.63
C ARG A 52 -0.07 10.44 7.57
N LEU A 53 0.93 9.72 7.07
CA LEU A 53 0.73 8.65 6.09
C LEU A 53 -0.12 7.52 6.65
N ALA A 54 0.16 7.10 7.90
CA ALA A 54 -0.65 6.08 8.57
C ALA A 54 -2.13 6.50 8.68
N ARG A 55 -2.41 7.76 9.04
CA ARG A 55 -3.77 8.29 9.11
C ARG A 55 -4.43 8.38 7.73
N LEU A 56 -3.72 8.88 6.71
CA LEU A 56 -4.28 8.98 5.36
C LEU A 56 -4.64 7.60 4.79
N PHE A 57 -3.70 6.65 4.84
CA PHE A 57 -3.91 5.33 4.26
C PHE A 57 -4.76 4.38 5.13
N GLY A 58 -4.89 4.67 6.43
CA GLY A 58 -5.70 3.88 7.37
C GLY A 58 -7.07 4.46 7.71
N GLY A 59 -7.27 5.77 7.53
CA GLY A 59 -8.49 6.49 7.87
C GLY A 59 -9.37 6.84 6.67
N GLU A 60 -8.80 6.96 5.47
CA GLU A 60 -9.53 7.33 4.27
C GLU A 60 -9.73 6.15 3.30
N THR A 61 -10.94 6.05 2.72
CA THR A 61 -11.23 5.10 1.65
C THR A 61 -11.00 5.72 0.27
N GLY A 62 -10.49 4.92 -0.67
CA GLY A 62 -10.39 5.31 -2.07
C GLY A 62 -11.75 5.45 -2.78
N ASP A 63 -12.85 5.12 -2.10
CA ASP A 63 -14.21 5.35 -2.62
C ASP A 63 -14.58 6.83 -2.70
N HIS A 64 -13.96 7.65 -1.86
CA HIS A 64 -14.32 9.05 -1.71
C HIS A 64 -13.11 9.99 -1.72
N ALA A 65 -11.88 9.47 -1.61
CA ALA A 65 -10.65 10.27 -1.57
C ALA A 65 -9.55 9.71 -2.49
N ASP A 66 -8.95 10.59 -3.30
CA ASP A 66 -7.69 10.26 -3.99
C ASP A 66 -6.50 10.53 -3.06
N LYS A 67 -6.15 9.51 -2.26
CA LYS A 67 -5.03 9.59 -1.30
C LYS A 67 -3.69 9.92 -1.96
N PHE A 68 -3.51 9.58 -3.23
CA PHE A 68 -2.26 9.81 -3.95
C PHE A 68 -2.14 11.24 -4.49
N ALA A 69 -3.23 12.04 -4.46
CA ALA A 69 -3.16 13.47 -4.74
C ALA A 69 -2.47 14.25 -3.61
N ASP A 70 -2.53 13.73 -2.38
CA ASP A 70 -2.00 14.40 -1.17
C ASP A 70 -0.59 13.93 -0.77
N VAL A 71 0.02 13.02 -1.52
CA VAL A 71 1.33 12.43 -1.17
C VAL A 71 2.19 12.32 -2.43
N PRO A 72 3.44 12.82 -2.43
CA PRO A 72 4.37 12.59 -3.53
C PRO A 72 4.67 11.09 -3.71
N TRP A 73 4.60 10.64 -4.95
CA TRP A 73 4.85 9.26 -5.33
C TRP A 73 5.36 9.18 -6.77
N HIS A 74 6.03 8.08 -7.09
CA HIS A 74 6.45 7.76 -8.45
C HIS A 74 6.06 6.33 -8.84
N PRO A 75 5.94 6.02 -10.15
CA PRO A 75 5.72 4.66 -10.60
C PRO A 75 6.95 3.79 -10.34
N GLY A 76 6.78 2.72 -9.58
CA GLY A 76 7.76 1.64 -9.42
C GLY A 76 7.62 0.54 -10.49
N PRO A 77 8.25 -0.62 -10.26
CA PRO A 77 8.13 -1.77 -11.15
C PRO A 77 6.67 -2.15 -11.45
N GLY A 78 6.35 -2.32 -12.73
CA GLY A 78 4.99 -2.59 -13.21
C GLY A 78 3.99 -1.44 -13.01
N GLY A 79 4.47 -0.22 -12.74
CA GLY A 79 3.63 0.96 -12.53
C GLY A 79 2.95 1.02 -11.15
N SER A 80 3.34 0.14 -10.23
CA SER A 80 2.86 0.16 -8.84
C SER A 80 3.33 1.43 -8.12
N PRO A 81 2.48 2.13 -7.36
CA PRO A 81 2.87 3.40 -6.74
C PRO A 81 3.88 3.18 -5.61
N VAL A 82 4.98 3.95 -5.64
CA VAL A 82 6.00 4.01 -4.59
C VAL A 82 5.95 5.41 -3.97
N LEU A 83 5.72 5.49 -2.65
CA LEU A 83 5.65 6.77 -1.95
C LEU A 83 7.07 7.35 -1.77
N ASP A 84 7.24 8.65 -2.00
CA ASP A 84 8.57 9.28 -1.87
C ASP A 84 8.92 9.60 -0.42
N GLU A 85 7.90 9.75 0.42
CA GLU A 85 8.07 10.19 1.81
C GLU A 85 8.54 9.06 2.74
N VAL A 86 8.53 7.80 2.29
CA VAL A 86 8.89 6.61 3.10
C VAL A 86 10.32 6.16 2.84
N PRO A 87 10.97 5.49 3.82
CA PRO A 87 12.28 4.88 3.59
C PRO A 87 12.24 3.88 2.43
N ALA A 88 13.36 3.81 1.69
CA ALA A 88 13.61 2.80 0.67
C ALA A 88 13.84 1.41 1.28
#